data_AF-A0A847UB08-F1
#
_entry.id   AF-A0A847UB08-F1
#
_cell.length_a   1.000
_cell.length_b   1.000
_cell.length_c   1.000
_cell.angle_alpha   90.00
_cell.angle_beta   90.00
_cell.angle_gamma   90.00
#
_symmetry.space_group_name_H-M   'P 1'
#
loop_
_entity.id
_entity.type
_entity.pdbx_description
1 polymer ?
#
loop_
_entity_poly.entity_id
_entity_poly.type
_entity_poly.pdbx_seq_one_letter_code
_entity_poly.pdbx_strand_id
1 'polypeptide(L)'
;MSKIRYSTMDFADCESFYHETVVPTMETDGLDPTAEIPTYTWLNRQFPGFVKHLQRRFDLSPGQFYDEIGVPEATTPSGSFDFLSDNTQQAIKAYLDELSTRRGRADATIDTRRSILRRYAKVYTNIHDTKDLLAPLENPDERVAEMDRVAATFDAMDQLDDALTTLASRRKYVQDTRQFYKHLVMFGNAAYNPLADLEIRFGWDTTPSWDNKALDRNAVQQLYAAATDQRDRFMMVACCGWGLRPSEVASLHIRQLNLDPDDDSHPYIEFGDGERKNGPGTVALLAGLETVERRIETLDGPEWSGYLLPSPSAATGHLTAETVRRRFKSVAEAADVTVDGATPTPKTGRRFWYTAYGTAVRRVAERFEDVAAEQGSASAQVVLDNYLSESEARSHRRAEMRETLAGLFVE
;
A
#
# COMPACT_ATOMS: atom_id res chain seq x y z
N MET A 1 28.83 -34.43 -2.01
CA MET A 1 27.89 -33.63 -1.18
C MET A 1 26.60 -34.41 -1.05
N SER A 2 26.03 -34.50 0.15
CA SER A 2 24.73 -35.15 0.35
C SER A 2 23.64 -34.37 -0.38
N LYS A 3 22.68 -35.06 -1.01
CA LYS A 3 21.58 -34.41 -1.75
C LYS A 3 20.51 -33.95 -0.75
N ILE A 4 20.60 -32.69 -0.32
CA ILE A 4 19.67 -32.06 0.62
C ILE A 4 18.22 -32.28 0.14
N ARG A 5 17.39 -32.87 0.99
CA ARG A 5 15.98 -33.19 0.69
C ARG A 5 15.06 -32.10 1.23
N TYR A 6 14.99 -30.97 0.53
CA TYR A 6 14.11 -29.87 0.90
C TYR A 6 12.65 -30.29 1.09
N SER A 7 12.16 -31.22 0.26
CA SER A 7 10.75 -31.66 0.24
C SER A 7 10.22 -32.28 1.54
N THR A 8 11.08 -32.62 2.51
CA THR A 8 10.67 -33.15 3.82
C THR A 8 10.78 -32.13 4.96
N MET A 9 11.35 -30.95 4.70
CA MET A 9 11.53 -29.90 5.71
C MET A 9 10.19 -29.29 6.10
N ASP A 10 9.90 -29.21 7.40
CA ASP A 10 8.88 -28.30 7.92
C ASP A 10 9.42 -26.86 8.04
N PHE A 11 8.67 -25.96 8.69
CA PHE A 11 9.08 -24.55 8.78
C PHE A 11 10.30 -24.36 9.69
N ALA A 12 10.37 -25.08 10.81
CA ALA A 12 11.50 -25.04 11.74
C ALA A 12 12.75 -25.68 11.11
N ASP A 13 12.58 -26.76 10.34
CA ASP A 13 13.67 -27.32 9.53
C ASP A 13 14.21 -26.30 8.52
N CYS A 14 13.35 -25.42 7.96
CA CYS A 14 13.76 -24.37 7.03
C CYS A 14 14.52 -23.24 7.75
N GLU A 15 14.09 -22.85 8.94
CA GLU A 15 14.77 -21.89 9.82
C GLU A 15 16.15 -22.40 10.26
N SER A 16 16.23 -23.63 10.78
CA SER A 16 17.51 -24.29 11.08
C SER A 16 18.40 -24.40 9.84
N PHE A 17 17.86 -24.78 8.68
CA PHE A 17 18.63 -24.81 7.43
C PHE A 17 19.19 -23.43 7.05
N TYR A 18 18.43 -22.35 7.28
CA TYR A 18 18.90 -20.99 7.06
C TYR A 18 20.10 -20.66 7.95
N HIS A 19 19.97 -20.83 9.27
CA HIS A 19 21.03 -20.47 10.22
C HIS A 19 22.25 -21.41 10.16
N GLU A 20 22.07 -22.71 9.93
CA GLU A 20 23.14 -23.70 9.97
C GLU A 20 23.84 -23.94 8.62
N THR A 21 23.19 -23.60 7.50
CA THR A 21 23.74 -23.84 6.15
C THR A 21 23.78 -22.59 5.28
N VAL A 22 22.71 -21.79 5.24
CA VAL A 22 22.68 -20.60 4.36
C VAL A 22 23.63 -19.52 4.88
N VAL A 23 23.57 -19.20 6.18
CA VAL A 23 24.42 -18.18 6.84
C VAL A 23 25.92 -18.49 6.71
N PRO A 24 26.45 -19.69 7.05
CA PRO A 24 27.88 -19.98 6.84
C PRO A 24 28.32 -19.98 5.37
N THR A 25 27.39 -20.27 4.44
CA THR A 25 27.66 -20.18 3.00
C THR A 25 27.73 -18.72 2.52
N MET A 26 26.93 -17.82 3.11
CA MET A 26 27.03 -16.38 2.87
C MET A 26 28.39 -15.83 3.30
N GLU A 27 28.85 -16.15 4.52
CA GLU A 27 30.17 -15.77 5.02
C GLU A 27 31.30 -16.28 4.12
N THR A 28 31.19 -17.53 3.66
CA THR A 28 32.16 -18.15 2.74
C THR A 28 32.20 -17.47 1.37
N ASP A 29 31.05 -17.00 0.86
CA ASP A 29 30.92 -16.23 -0.38
C ASP A 29 31.27 -14.73 -0.19
N GLY A 30 31.63 -14.29 1.03
CA GLY A 30 32.02 -12.93 1.35
C GLY A 30 30.88 -11.93 1.58
N LEU A 31 29.67 -12.42 1.88
CA LEU A 31 28.50 -11.63 2.27
C LEU A 31 28.43 -11.52 3.80
N ASP A 32 27.96 -10.39 4.34
CA ASP A 32 27.73 -10.21 5.78
C ASP A 32 26.30 -10.65 6.17
N PRO A 33 26.08 -11.79 6.86
CA PRO A 33 24.73 -12.25 7.21
C PRO A 33 24.05 -11.44 8.31
N THR A 34 24.76 -10.50 8.94
CA THR A 34 24.22 -9.57 9.95
C THR A 34 23.75 -8.24 9.34
N ALA A 35 24.21 -7.92 8.12
CA ALA A 35 23.90 -6.67 7.41
C ALA A 35 23.26 -6.88 6.02
N GLU A 36 23.27 -8.11 5.49
CA GLU A 36 22.74 -8.48 4.18
C GLU A 36 21.79 -9.69 4.27
N ILE A 37 20.79 -9.72 3.38
CA ILE A 37 19.92 -10.88 3.16
C ILE A 37 20.28 -11.54 1.82
N PRO A 38 20.27 -12.89 1.72
CA PRO A 38 20.63 -13.54 0.48
C PRO A 38 19.63 -13.21 -0.62
N THR A 39 20.11 -12.68 -1.75
CA THR A 39 19.25 -12.37 -2.89
C THR A 39 18.62 -13.64 -3.47
N TYR A 40 17.43 -13.54 -4.06
CA TYR A 40 16.78 -14.67 -4.76
C TYR A 40 17.74 -15.39 -5.72
N THR A 41 18.51 -14.64 -6.51
CA THR A 41 19.48 -15.18 -7.47
C THR A 41 20.60 -15.95 -6.79
N TRP A 42 21.15 -15.42 -5.69
CA TRP A 42 22.19 -16.11 -4.92
C TRP A 42 21.64 -17.36 -4.22
N LEU A 43 20.49 -17.25 -3.55
CA LEU A 43 19.86 -18.36 -2.83
C LEU A 43 19.45 -19.48 -3.78
N ASN A 44 18.91 -19.16 -4.95
CA ASN A 44 18.55 -20.14 -5.97
C ASN A 44 19.79 -20.72 -6.71
N ARG A 45 20.93 -20.01 -6.71
CA ARG A 45 22.21 -20.54 -7.24
C ARG A 45 22.83 -21.56 -6.29
N GLN A 46 22.94 -21.22 -5.00
CA GLN A 46 23.55 -22.10 -3.99
C GLN A 46 22.58 -23.22 -3.54
N PHE A 47 21.28 -22.93 -3.46
CA PHE A 47 20.25 -23.82 -2.92
C PHE A 47 19.01 -23.93 -3.85
N PRO A 48 19.16 -24.41 -5.10
CA PRO A 48 18.11 -24.39 -6.16
C PRO A 48 16.82 -25.18 -5.86
N GLY A 49 16.77 -25.93 -4.76
CA GLY A 49 15.57 -26.61 -4.27
C GLY A 49 14.87 -25.90 -3.11
N PHE A 50 15.56 -25.04 -2.37
CA PHE A 50 15.05 -24.41 -1.14
C PHE A 50 13.96 -23.38 -1.44
N VAL A 51 14.22 -22.45 -2.37
CA VAL A 51 13.25 -21.43 -2.82
C VAL A 51 11.94 -22.07 -3.30
N LYS A 52 12.05 -23.14 -4.09
CA LYS A 52 10.88 -23.87 -4.62
C LYS A 52 10.12 -24.63 -3.53
N HIS A 53 10.79 -25.01 -2.44
CA HIS A 53 10.14 -25.61 -1.28
C HIS A 53 9.36 -24.55 -0.49
N LEU A 54 9.99 -23.41 -0.18
CA LEU A 54 9.34 -22.28 0.49
C LEU A 54 8.04 -21.86 -0.21
N GLN A 55 8.11 -21.65 -1.53
CA GLN A 55 6.95 -21.30 -2.36
C GLN A 55 5.87 -22.39 -2.37
N ARG A 56 6.23 -23.67 -2.51
CA ARG A 56 5.25 -24.75 -2.68
C ARG A 56 4.64 -25.27 -1.38
N ARG A 57 5.38 -25.19 -0.27
CA ARG A 57 4.99 -25.78 1.01
C ARG A 57 4.38 -24.76 1.98
N PHE A 58 4.76 -23.49 1.86
CA PHE A 58 4.39 -22.42 2.78
C PHE A 58 3.85 -21.15 2.10
N ASP A 59 3.83 -21.09 0.75
CA ASP A 59 3.46 -19.91 -0.05
C ASP A 59 4.33 -18.66 0.25
N LEU A 60 5.61 -18.88 0.63
CA LEU A 60 6.55 -17.83 0.96
C LEU A 60 7.58 -17.61 -0.15
N SER A 61 7.77 -16.34 -0.54
CA SER A 61 9.00 -15.90 -1.19
C SER A 61 10.16 -15.85 -0.18
N PRO A 62 11.44 -15.84 -0.63
CA PRO A 62 12.58 -15.77 0.27
C PRO A 62 12.54 -14.58 1.24
N GLY A 63 12.08 -13.39 0.79
CA GLY A 63 11.94 -12.21 1.66
C GLY A 63 10.94 -12.44 2.79
N GLN A 64 9.74 -12.93 2.47
CA GLN A 64 8.71 -13.25 3.48
C GLN A 64 9.15 -14.37 4.44
N PHE A 65 9.99 -15.30 3.97
CA PHE A 65 10.60 -16.29 4.84
C PHE A 65 11.59 -15.64 5.82
N TYR A 66 12.45 -14.72 5.36
CA TYR A 66 13.36 -13.96 6.22
C TYR A 66 12.62 -13.13 7.29
N ASP A 67 11.54 -12.46 6.89
CA ASP A 67 10.67 -11.70 7.80
C ASP A 67 10.09 -12.60 8.92
N GLU A 68 9.63 -13.81 8.58
CA GLU A 68 8.95 -14.72 9.50
C GLU A 68 9.94 -15.43 10.45
N ILE A 69 11.21 -15.63 10.05
CA ILE A 69 12.30 -16.13 10.93
C ILE A 69 13.08 -14.99 11.64
N GLY A 70 12.61 -13.74 11.53
CA GLY A 70 13.22 -12.61 12.24
C GLY A 70 14.64 -12.25 11.79
N VAL A 71 15.04 -12.61 10.56
CA VAL A 71 16.29 -12.13 9.96
C VAL A 71 16.17 -10.62 9.76
N PRO A 72 17.13 -9.81 10.25
CA PRO A 72 17.08 -8.37 10.07
C PRO A 72 16.94 -8.00 8.59
N GLU A 73 16.08 -7.03 8.27
CA GLU A 73 16.16 -6.37 6.97
C GLU A 73 17.61 -5.89 6.78
N ALA A 74 18.20 -6.26 5.66
CA ALA A 74 19.56 -5.90 5.33
C ALA A 74 19.79 -4.40 5.55
N THR A 75 20.72 -4.03 6.44
CA THR A 75 21.12 -2.63 6.63
C THR A 75 22.03 -2.16 5.48
N THR A 76 21.86 -2.73 4.29
CA THR A 76 22.28 -2.09 3.05
C THR A 76 21.43 -0.83 2.87
N PRO A 77 21.99 0.39 2.81
CA PRO A 77 21.19 1.61 2.73
C PRO A 77 20.30 1.56 1.49
N SER A 78 18.98 1.68 1.69
CA SER A 78 17.95 1.46 0.69
C SER A 78 17.97 2.55 -0.40
N GLY A 79 18.91 2.46 -1.34
CA GLY A 79 19.05 3.45 -2.41
C GLY A 79 20.30 3.43 -3.29
N SER A 80 21.48 3.15 -2.74
CA SER A 80 22.86 3.45 -3.21
C SER A 80 23.20 3.96 -4.64
N PHE A 81 22.59 3.43 -5.71
CA PHE A 81 22.86 3.65 -7.15
C PHE A 81 24.23 3.25 -7.76
N ASP A 82 25.18 2.68 -7.00
CA ASP A 82 26.59 2.44 -7.41
C ASP A 82 26.84 1.61 -8.69
N PHE A 83 25.82 0.95 -9.24
CA PHE A 83 25.92 0.20 -10.49
C PHE A 83 25.86 1.09 -11.75
N LEU A 84 25.57 2.39 -11.60
CA LEU A 84 25.46 3.39 -12.66
C LEU A 84 26.74 4.24 -12.82
N SER A 85 26.85 5.02 -13.91
CA SER A 85 27.93 6.00 -14.09
C SER A 85 27.80 7.13 -13.07
N ASP A 86 28.93 7.70 -12.62
CA ASP A 86 28.95 8.76 -11.58
C ASP A 86 28.03 9.94 -11.95
N ASN A 87 28.03 10.34 -13.22
CA ASN A 87 27.13 11.36 -13.77
C ASN A 87 25.65 10.97 -13.60
N THR A 88 25.29 9.73 -13.91
CA THR A 88 23.94 9.20 -13.74
C THR A 88 23.53 9.14 -12.27
N GLN A 89 24.43 8.69 -11.39
CA GLN A 89 24.18 8.66 -9.94
C GLN A 89 23.94 10.07 -9.39
N GLN A 90 24.78 11.04 -9.78
CA GLN A 90 24.67 12.44 -9.37
C GLN A 90 23.37 13.07 -9.87
N ALA A 91 22.96 12.79 -11.11
CA ALA A 91 21.72 13.30 -11.69
C ALA A 91 20.48 12.75 -10.97
N ILE A 92 20.45 11.45 -10.66
CA ILE A 92 19.36 10.84 -9.88
C ILE A 92 19.32 11.42 -8.46
N LYS A 93 20.48 11.59 -7.81
CA LYS A 93 20.57 12.21 -6.48
C LYS A 93 20.02 13.64 -6.50
N ALA A 94 20.49 14.49 -7.42
CA ALA A 94 20.03 15.87 -7.56
C ALA A 94 18.51 15.97 -7.77
N TYR A 95 17.93 15.07 -8.58
CA TYR A 95 16.48 14.98 -8.75
C TYR A 95 15.76 14.64 -7.46
N LEU A 96 16.20 13.62 -6.71
CA LEU A 96 15.57 13.21 -5.45
C LEU A 96 15.72 14.30 -4.36
N ASP A 97 16.87 14.96 -4.30
CA ASP A 97 17.15 16.08 -3.38
C ASP A 97 16.25 17.29 -3.70
N GLU A 98 15.96 17.58 -4.98
CA GLU A 98 14.99 18.63 -5.35
C GLU A 98 13.57 18.31 -4.85
N LEU A 99 13.15 17.04 -4.95
CA LEU A 99 11.82 16.62 -4.52
C LEU A 99 11.63 16.80 -3.01
N SER A 100 12.67 16.50 -2.23
CA SER A 100 12.70 16.79 -0.79
C SER A 100 12.67 18.30 -0.54
N THR A 101 13.72 19.00 -0.97
CA THR A 101 14.02 20.36 -0.54
C THR A 101 13.10 21.42 -1.15
N ARG A 102 12.92 21.41 -2.48
CA ARG A 102 12.18 22.46 -3.20
C ARG A 102 10.70 22.15 -3.38
N ARG A 103 10.31 20.87 -3.36
CA ARG A 103 8.93 20.43 -3.57
C ARG A 103 8.24 19.85 -2.33
N GLY A 104 8.91 19.86 -1.17
CA GLY A 104 8.35 19.48 0.12
C GLY A 104 7.71 18.09 0.14
N ARG A 105 8.25 17.13 -0.62
CA ARG A 105 7.68 15.78 -0.71
C ARG A 105 8.10 14.98 0.52
N ALA A 106 7.13 14.44 1.25
CA ALA A 106 7.37 13.54 2.37
C ALA A 106 8.22 12.32 1.97
N ASP A 107 9.09 11.86 2.89
CA ASP A 107 10.15 10.88 2.64
C ASP A 107 9.66 9.58 2.00
N ALA A 108 8.55 9.02 2.47
CA ALA A 108 7.94 7.83 1.86
C ALA A 108 7.60 7.99 0.36
N THR A 109 7.40 9.22 -0.12
CA THR A 109 7.21 9.54 -1.55
C THR A 109 8.55 9.58 -2.30
N ILE A 110 9.61 10.04 -1.65
CA ILE A 110 10.99 10.04 -2.17
C ILE A 110 11.50 8.61 -2.25
N ASP A 111 11.34 7.80 -1.21
CA ASP A 111 11.76 6.39 -1.18
C ASP A 111 11.01 5.55 -2.22
N THR A 112 9.69 5.80 -2.39
CA THR A 112 8.91 5.21 -3.49
C THR A 112 9.54 5.51 -4.86
N ARG A 113 9.95 6.76 -5.09
CA ARG A 113 10.59 7.19 -6.34
C ARG A 113 12.00 6.63 -6.50
N ARG A 114 12.78 6.58 -5.42
CA ARG A 114 14.11 5.97 -5.37
C ARG A 114 14.04 4.49 -5.76
N SER A 115 13.05 3.76 -5.21
CA SER A 115 12.80 2.36 -5.52
C SER A 115 12.44 2.14 -6.99
N ILE A 116 11.48 2.91 -7.53
CA ILE A 116 11.08 2.86 -8.95
C ILE A 116 12.27 3.14 -9.87
N LEU A 117 13.02 4.23 -9.64
CA LEU A 117 14.19 4.59 -10.45
C LEU A 117 15.30 3.54 -10.36
N ARG A 118 15.59 3.00 -9.16
CA ARG A 118 16.59 1.94 -8.98
C ARG A 118 16.19 0.65 -9.70
N ARG A 119 14.90 0.30 -9.71
CA ARG A 119 14.38 -0.89 -10.43
C ARG A 119 14.48 -0.70 -11.94
N TYR A 120 13.98 0.43 -12.46
CA TYR A 120 14.10 0.82 -13.86
C TYR A 120 15.56 0.80 -14.34
N ALA A 121 16.43 1.50 -13.62
CA ALA A 121 17.84 1.62 -13.98
C ALA A 121 18.55 0.26 -13.98
N LYS A 122 18.27 -0.63 -13.02
CA LYS A 122 18.82 -1.99 -13.02
C LYS A 122 18.40 -2.81 -14.24
N VAL A 123 17.14 -2.73 -14.66
CA VAL A 123 16.69 -3.46 -15.86
C VAL A 123 17.32 -2.85 -17.11
N TYR A 124 17.35 -1.52 -17.21
CA TYR A 124 18.02 -0.80 -18.30
C TYR A 124 19.49 -1.22 -18.45
N THR A 125 20.27 -1.20 -17.36
CA THR A 125 21.69 -1.58 -17.40
C THR A 125 21.90 -3.04 -17.78
N ASN A 126 21.01 -3.93 -17.34
CA ASN A 126 21.13 -5.36 -17.59
C ASN A 126 20.83 -5.75 -19.05
N ILE A 127 19.95 -5.03 -19.74
CA ILE A 127 19.55 -5.36 -21.12
C ILE A 127 20.34 -4.58 -22.18
N HIS A 128 20.85 -3.39 -21.86
CA HIS A 128 21.57 -2.52 -22.80
C HIS A 128 23.09 -2.45 -22.58
N ASP A 129 23.62 -3.18 -21.59
CA ASP A 129 25.04 -3.24 -21.21
C ASP A 129 25.71 -1.86 -21.06
N THR A 130 24.97 -0.91 -20.48
CA THR A 130 25.46 0.45 -20.22
C THR A 130 25.09 0.87 -18.80
N LYS A 131 26.00 1.62 -18.18
CA LYS A 131 25.81 2.26 -16.87
C LYS A 131 25.30 3.69 -16.99
N ASP A 132 25.23 4.23 -18.21
CA ASP A 132 24.92 5.62 -18.49
C ASP A 132 23.49 5.76 -19.04
N LEU A 133 22.66 6.55 -18.34
CA LEU A 133 21.30 6.89 -18.73
C LEU A 133 21.19 8.30 -19.38
N LEU A 134 22.31 9.01 -19.50
CA LEU A 134 22.34 10.44 -19.81
C LEU A 134 22.95 10.74 -21.18
N ALA A 135 24.05 10.07 -21.56
CA ALA A 135 24.77 10.36 -22.80
C ALA A 135 23.88 10.34 -24.07
N PRO A 136 22.93 9.39 -24.25
CA PRO A 136 22.01 9.42 -25.39
C PRO A 136 21.10 10.65 -25.45
N LEU A 137 20.81 11.25 -24.29
CA LEU A 137 19.87 12.37 -24.17
C LEU A 137 20.45 13.69 -24.69
N GLU A 138 21.77 13.82 -24.69
CA GLU A 138 22.46 15.02 -25.17
C GLU A 138 22.47 15.11 -26.70
N ASN A 139 22.28 13.98 -27.40
CA ASN A 139 22.28 13.89 -28.86
C ASN A 139 20.85 13.65 -29.43
N PRO A 140 20.21 14.66 -30.08
CA PRO A 140 18.91 14.49 -30.72
C PRO A 140 18.83 13.38 -31.76
N ASP A 141 19.94 13.02 -32.42
CA ASP A 141 19.96 11.97 -33.44
C ASP A 141 19.83 10.57 -32.83
N GLU A 142 20.21 10.38 -31.56
CA GLU A 142 19.98 9.13 -30.83
C GLU A 142 18.53 8.96 -30.33
N ARG A 143 17.68 9.98 -30.46
CA ARG A 143 16.33 9.99 -29.87
C ARG A 143 15.50 8.75 -30.18
N VAL A 144 15.50 8.28 -31.43
CA VAL A 144 14.70 7.10 -31.81
C VAL A 144 15.26 5.84 -31.16
N ALA A 145 16.58 5.65 -31.19
CA ALA A 145 17.24 4.51 -30.56
C ALA A 145 17.04 4.51 -29.03
N GLU A 146 17.12 5.67 -28.39
CA GLU A 146 16.85 5.78 -26.95
C GLU A 146 15.37 5.53 -26.60
N MET A 147 14.44 6.03 -27.42
CA MET A 147 13.01 5.73 -27.26
C MET A 147 12.71 4.21 -27.41
N ASP A 148 13.48 3.49 -28.22
CA ASP A 148 13.42 2.03 -28.31
C ASP A 148 14.11 1.33 -27.13
N ARG A 149 15.25 1.82 -26.64
CA ARG A 149 15.93 1.29 -25.44
C ARG A 149 15.04 1.39 -24.20
N VAL A 150 14.40 2.55 -23.97
CA VAL A 150 13.49 2.70 -22.82
C VAL A 150 12.22 1.87 -23.00
N ALA A 151 11.69 1.71 -24.21
CA ALA A 151 10.55 0.82 -24.48
C ALA A 151 10.89 -0.64 -24.14
N ALA A 152 11.99 -1.17 -24.67
CA ALA A 152 12.47 -2.52 -24.37
C ALA A 152 12.73 -2.73 -22.87
N THR A 153 13.10 -1.67 -22.14
CA THR A 153 13.24 -1.73 -20.67
C THR A 153 11.88 -1.93 -19.99
N PHE A 154 10.84 -1.22 -20.42
CA PHE A 154 9.49 -1.41 -19.89
C PHE A 154 8.86 -2.74 -20.31
N ASP A 155 9.13 -3.24 -21.52
CA ASP A 155 8.75 -4.60 -21.94
C ASP A 155 9.41 -5.67 -21.04
N ALA A 156 10.72 -5.56 -20.80
CA ALA A 156 11.44 -6.48 -19.92
C ALA A 156 10.93 -6.40 -18.48
N MET A 157 10.61 -5.21 -17.97
CA MET A 157 9.96 -5.07 -16.66
C MET A 157 8.57 -5.71 -16.64
N ASP A 158 7.76 -5.55 -17.69
CA ASP A 158 6.40 -6.13 -17.72
C ASP A 158 6.40 -7.67 -17.76
N GLN A 159 7.41 -8.26 -18.41
CA GLN A 159 7.58 -9.71 -18.51
C GLN A 159 8.22 -10.35 -17.27
N LEU A 160 8.98 -9.59 -16.47
CA LEU A 160 9.79 -10.10 -15.36
C LEU A 160 9.31 -9.68 -13.96
N ASP A 161 8.32 -8.79 -13.86
CA ASP A 161 7.97 -8.13 -12.59
C ASP A 161 6.50 -8.27 -12.18
N ASP A 162 6.23 -9.06 -11.15
CA ASP A 162 4.92 -9.15 -10.50
C ASP A 162 4.39 -7.78 -10.03
N ALA A 163 5.28 -6.79 -9.80
CA ALA A 163 4.87 -5.43 -9.46
C ALA A 163 4.17 -4.69 -10.62
N LEU A 164 4.39 -5.06 -11.89
CA LEU A 164 3.77 -4.46 -13.07
C LEU A 164 2.49 -5.17 -13.55
N THR A 165 2.01 -6.19 -12.81
CA THR A 165 0.76 -6.93 -13.08
C THR A 165 -0.47 -6.08 -13.43
N THR A 166 -0.58 -4.84 -12.94
CA THR A 166 -1.71 -3.94 -13.23
C THR A 166 -1.34 -2.77 -14.14
N LEU A 167 -2.28 -2.35 -14.99
CA LEU A 167 -2.18 -1.12 -15.79
C LEU A 167 -1.84 0.11 -14.92
N ALA A 168 -2.35 0.18 -13.69
CA ALA A 168 -2.05 1.26 -12.76
C ALA A 168 -0.58 1.25 -12.29
N SER A 169 0.00 0.07 -12.04
CA SER A 169 1.42 -0.09 -11.75
C SER A 169 2.27 0.36 -12.94
N ARG A 170 1.96 -0.15 -14.15
CA ARG A 170 2.64 0.20 -15.41
C ARG A 170 2.67 1.72 -15.61
N ARG A 171 1.51 2.38 -15.56
CA ARG A 171 1.41 3.84 -15.67
C ARG A 171 2.20 4.56 -14.58
N LYS A 172 2.15 4.11 -13.31
CA LYS A 172 2.90 4.74 -12.22
C LYS A 172 4.41 4.68 -12.47
N TYR A 173 4.95 3.52 -12.84
CA TYR A 173 6.38 3.36 -13.12
C TYR A 173 6.82 4.23 -14.31
N VAL A 174 6.07 4.20 -15.43
CA VAL A 174 6.36 5.09 -16.57
C VAL A 174 6.30 6.56 -16.18
N GLN A 175 5.30 6.97 -15.39
CA GLN A 175 5.13 8.37 -14.98
C GLN A 175 6.24 8.85 -14.03
N ASP A 176 6.57 8.09 -12.97
CA ASP A 176 7.61 8.51 -12.02
C ASP A 176 9.01 8.53 -12.68
N THR A 177 9.32 7.60 -13.59
CA THR A 177 10.54 7.66 -14.41
C THR A 177 10.49 8.79 -15.45
N ARG A 178 9.36 9.05 -16.11
CA ARG A 178 9.19 10.19 -17.03
C ARG A 178 9.43 11.52 -16.32
N GLN A 179 9.08 11.66 -15.04
CA GLN A 179 9.36 12.87 -14.27
C GLN A 179 10.85 13.09 -14.01
N PHE A 180 11.66 12.03 -13.87
CA PHE A 180 13.12 12.14 -13.81
C PHE A 180 13.69 12.68 -15.13
N TYR A 181 13.40 12.04 -16.27
CA TYR A 181 13.82 12.55 -17.58
C TYR A 181 13.27 13.95 -17.89
N LYS A 182 12.07 14.30 -17.41
CA LYS A 182 11.52 15.66 -17.52
C LYS A 182 12.32 16.66 -16.70
N HIS A 183 12.80 16.31 -15.52
CA HIS A 183 13.71 17.16 -14.74
C HIS A 183 15.04 17.35 -15.47
N LEU A 184 15.60 16.29 -16.09
CA LEU A 184 16.83 16.41 -16.91
C LEU A 184 16.68 17.36 -18.10
N VAL A 185 15.51 17.38 -18.76
CA VAL A 185 15.23 18.33 -19.88
C VAL A 185 15.01 19.76 -19.39
N MET A 186 14.44 19.93 -18.20
CA MET A 186 14.12 21.26 -17.66
C MET A 186 15.30 21.94 -16.94
N PHE A 187 16.22 21.15 -16.38
CA PHE A 187 17.26 21.63 -15.45
C PHE A 187 18.65 21.00 -15.67
N GLY A 188 18.81 20.13 -16.68
CA GLY A 188 20.08 19.52 -17.07
C GLY A 188 20.34 19.66 -18.58
N ASN A 189 21.20 18.78 -19.12
CA ASN A 189 21.65 18.85 -20.52
C ASN A 189 20.80 18.05 -21.51
N ALA A 190 19.72 17.38 -21.07
CA ALA A 190 18.96 16.48 -21.94
C ALA A 190 18.16 17.27 -22.99
N ALA A 191 18.39 16.99 -24.27
CA ALA A 191 17.70 17.64 -25.39
C ALA A 191 16.25 17.15 -25.57
N TYR A 192 15.92 15.96 -25.06
CA TYR A 192 14.58 15.35 -25.17
C TYR A 192 14.29 14.39 -24.01
N ASN A 193 13.00 14.05 -23.84
CA ASN A 193 12.54 13.04 -22.89
C ASN A 193 12.20 11.76 -23.67
N PRO A 194 12.93 10.63 -23.48
CA PRO A 194 12.69 9.40 -24.23
C PRO A 194 11.40 8.68 -23.81
N LEU A 195 10.81 9.06 -22.67
CA LEU A 195 9.52 8.56 -22.19
C LEU A 195 8.34 9.44 -22.62
N ALA A 196 8.57 10.50 -23.39
CA ALA A 196 7.48 11.23 -24.06
C ALA A 196 6.65 10.23 -24.87
N ASP A 197 5.34 10.25 -24.66
CA ASP A 197 4.34 9.44 -25.38
C ASP A 197 4.47 7.90 -25.24
N LEU A 198 5.37 7.39 -24.40
CA LEU A 198 5.55 5.93 -24.19
C LEU A 198 4.27 5.21 -23.72
N GLU A 199 3.41 5.87 -22.92
CA GLU A 199 2.11 5.31 -22.53
C GLU A 199 1.21 5.06 -23.75
N ILE A 200 1.26 5.92 -24.78
CA ILE A 200 0.48 5.77 -26.02
C ILE A 200 1.04 4.60 -26.84
N ARG A 201 2.37 4.48 -26.95
CA ARG A 201 3.04 3.37 -27.64
C ARG A 201 2.62 1.99 -27.12
N PHE A 202 2.38 1.88 -25.81
CA PHE A 202 1.92 0.64 -25.17
C PHE A 202 0.38 0.51 -25.01
N GLY A 203 -0.41 1.49 -25.45
CA GLY A 203 -1.87 1.53 -25.19
C GLY A 203 -2.23 1.68 -23.69
N TRP A 204 -1.27 2.10 -22.87
CA TRP A 204 -1.42 2.36 -21.44
C TRP A 204 -1.94 3.77 -21.14
N ASP A 205 -2.13 4.59 -22.17
CA ASP A 205 -2.74 5.93 -22.10
C ASP A 205 -4.22 5.89 -21.71
N THR A 206 -4.91 4.80 -22.03
CA THR A 206 -6.29 4.52 -21.63
C THR A 206 -6.51 4.68 -20.12
N THR A 207 -7.53 5.45 -19.73
CA THR A 207 -7.97 5.54 -18.33
C THR A 207 -8.36 4.14 -17.85
N PRO A 208 -7.74 3.60 -16.78
CA PRO A 208 -8.10 2.26 -16.32
C PRO A 208 -9.59 2.24 -15.94
N SER A 209 -10.37 1.42 -16.65
CA SER A 209 -11.75 1.13 -16.28
C SER A 209 -11.72 0.31 -14.99
N TRP A 210 -11.78 1.01 -13.86
CA TRP A 210 -12.01 0.37 -12.59
C TRP A 210 -13.50 0.08 -12.48
N ASP A 211 -13.88 -1.17 -12.75
CA ASP A 211 -14.95 -1.73 -11.93
C ASP A 211 -14.47 -1.62 -10.48
N ASN A 212 -15.17 -0.81 -9.68
CA ASN A 212 -14.66 -0.30 -8.41
C ASN A 212 -14.96 -1.26 -7.26
N LYS A 213 -14.63 -2.55 -7.49
CA LYS A 213 -14.67 -3.70 -6.58
C LYS A 213 -14.71 -3.27 -5.10
N ALA A 214 -15.85 -3.50 -4.47
CA ALA A 214 -16.13 -3.24 -3.06
C ALA A 214 -16.64 -4.54 -2.42
N LEU A 215 -16.51 -4.66 -1.10
CA LEU A 215 -17.30 -5.67 -0.38
C LEU A 215 -18.79 -5.28 -0.43
N ASP A 216 -19.68 -6.26 -0.31
CA ASP A 216 -21.08 -6.03 0.01
C ASP A 216 -21.36 -6.19 1.53
N ARG A 217 -22.61 -5.99 1.94
CA ARG A 217 -23.04 -6.11 3.35
C ARG A 217 -22.79 -7.52 3.91
N ASN A 218 -23.10 -8.57 3.14
CA ASN A 218 -22.97 -9.96 3.59
C ASN A 218 -21.50 -10.33 3.77
N ALA A 219 -20.65 -9.92 2.82
CA ALA A 219 -19.23 -10.15 2.87
C ALA A 219 -18.57 -9.44 4.07
N VAL A 220 -19.00 -8.21 4.43
CA VAL A 220 -18.52 -7.54 5.64
C VAL A 220 -18.95 -8.27 6.91
N GLN A 221 -20.19 -8.78 6.97
CA GLN A 221 -20.67 -9.57 8.11
C GLN A 221 -19.92 -10.91 8.25
N GLN A 222 -19.68 -11.62 7.14
CA GLN A 222 -18.89 -12.86 7.11
C GLN A 222 -17.45 -12.63 7.58
N LEU A 223 -16.79 -11.55 7.15
CA LEU A 223 -15.46 -11.18 7.62
C LEU A 223 -15.44 -10.88 9.13
N TYR A 224 -16.45 -10.16 9.65
CA TYR A 224 -16.52 -9.86 11.08
C TYR A 224 -16.76 -11.12 11.92
N ALA A 225 -17.64 -12.02 11.47
CA ALA A 225 -17.92 -13.29 12.14
C ALA A 225 -16.72 -14.27 12.11
N ALA A 226 -15.96 -14.30 11.00
CA ALA A 226 -14.77 -15.12 10.86
C ALA A 226 -13.54 -14.59 11.64
N ALA A 227 -13.53 -13.30 12.01
CA ALA A 227 -12.50 -12.74 12.87
C ALA A 227 -12.68 -13.27 14.31
N THR A 228 -11.80 -14.18 14.73
CA THR A 228 -11.90 -14.90 16.00
C THR A 228 -11.27 -14.18 17.19
N ASP A 229 -10.35 -13.22 16.97
CA ASP A 229 -9.77 -12.39 18.02
C ASP A 229 -10.26 -10.92 17.94
N GLN A 230 -10.24 -10.20 19.07
CA GLN A 230 -10.71 -8.81 19.14
C GLN A 230 -9.87 -7.83 18.31
N ARG A 231 -8.62 -8.20 18.00
CA ARG A 231 -7.71 -7.40 17.18
C ARG A 231 -8.19 -7.39 15.72
N ASP A 232 -8.56 -8.55 15.19
CA ASP A 232 -9.04 -8.70 13.82
C ASP A 232 -10.45 -8.17 13.63
N ARG A 233 -11.33 -8.37 14.62
CA ARG A 233 -12.66 -7.72 14.66
C ARG A 233 -12.54 -6.21 14.61
N PHE A 234 -11.66 -5.64 15.43
CA PHE A 234 -11.32 -4.22 15.37
C PHE A 234 -10.78 -3.80 13.98
N MET A 235 -9.90 -4.59 13.35
CA MET A 235 -9.44 -4.30 11.98
C MET A 235 -10.58 -4.29 10.96
N MET A 236 -11.55 -5.22 11.06
CA MET A 236 -12.71 -5.26 10.16
C MET A 236 -13.58 -4.02 10.34
N VAL A 237 -13.89 -3.65 11.58
CA VAL A 237 -14.63 -2.41 11.91
C VAL A 237 -13.90 -1.18 11.39
N ALA A 238 -12.60 -1.04 11.65
CA ALA A 238 -11.84 0.14 11.27
C ALA A 238 -11.70 0.31 9.74
N CYS A 239 -11.54 -0.80 9.00
CA CYS A 239 -11.46 -0.77 7.54
C CYS A 239 -12.83 -0.58 6.86
N CYS A 240 -13.86 -1.31 7.31
CA CYS A 240 -15.16 -1.39 6.63
C CYS A 240 -16.21 -0.44 7.22
N GLY A 241 -16.22 -0.23 8.53
CA GLY A 241 -17.17 0.63 9.26
C GLY A 241 -16.76 2.10 9.33
N TRP A 242 -15.45 2.40 9.31
CA TRP A 242 -14.92 3.78 9.40
C TRP A 242 -14.13 4.23 8.16
N GLY A 243 -13.88 3.33 7.21
CA GLY A 243 -13.20 3.66 5.95
C GLY A 243 -11.73 4.08 6.10
N LEU A 244 -11.06 3.63 7.17
CA LEU A 244 -9.65 3.96 7.43
C LEU A 244 -8.70 3.22 6.48
N ARG A 245 -7.54 3.83 6.22
CA ARG A 245 -6.43 3.19 5.49
C ARG A 245 -5.69 2.21 6.42
N PRO A 246 -5.05 1.15 5.90
CA PRO A 246 -4.23 0.23 6.73
C PRO A 246 -3.20 0.92 7.62
N SER A 247 -2.59 2.03 7.16
CA SER A 247 -1.68 2.83 7.98
C SER A 247 -2.39 3.58 9.11
N GLU A 248 -3.56 4.18 8.83
CA GLU A 248 -4.40 4.88 9.82
C GLU A 248 -4.94 3.90 10.88
N VAL A 249 -5.28 2.67 10.50
CA VAL A 249 -5.67 1.58 11.41
C VAL A 249 -4.49 1.10 12.25
N ALA A 250 -3.34 0.87 11.60
CA ALA A 250 -2.13 0.33 12.23
C ALA A 250 -1.57 1.26 13.32
N SER A 251 -1.57 2.57 13.09
CA SER A 251 -1.07 3.57 14.04
C SER A 251 -2.16 4.19 14.93
N LEU A 252 -3.38 3.63 14.98
CA LEU A 252 -4.47 4.22 15.75
C LEU A 252 -4.18 4.15 17.24
N HIS A 253 -4.25 5.30 17.91
CA HIS A 253 -3.88 5.49 19.30
C HIS A 253 -5.07 6.00 20.12
N ILE A 254 -5.20 5.57 21.37
CA ILE A 254 -6.34 5.89 22.27
C ILE A 254 -6.60 7.39 22.38
N ARG A 255 -5.55 8.23 22.45
CA ARG A 255 -5.63 9.70 22.44
C ARG A 255 -6.40 10.32 21.24
N GLN A 256 -6.57 9.57 20.15
CA GLN A 256 -7.30 10.02 18.97
C GLN A 256 -8.80 9.68 19.07
N LEU A 257 -9.22 8.89 20.05
CA LEU A 257 -10.60 8.41 20.21
C LEU A 257 -11.36 9.25 21.24
N ASN A 258 -12.31 10.03 20.74
CA ASN A 258 -13.31 10.71 21.56
C ASN A 258 -14.55 9.80 21.62
N LEU A 259 -14.58 8.90 22.61
CA LEU A 259 -15.63 7.87 22.73
C LEU A 259 -16.90 8.35 23.44
N ASP A 260 -16.77 9.30 24.37
CA ASP A 260 -17.89 9.94 25.07
C ASP A 260 -17.74 11.47 24.97
N PRO A 261 -18.06 12.05 23.80
CA PRO A 261 -17.94 13.49 23.59
C PRO A 261 -19.16 14.25 24.10
N ASP A 262 -18.95 15.43 24.68
CA ASP A 262 -20.04 16.31 25.15
C ASP A 262 -21.04 16.66 24.01
N ASP A 263 -22.30 16.78 24.40
CA ASP A 263 -23.46 17.43 23.73
C ASP A 263 -23.73 17.07 22.25
N ASP A 264 -24.81 16.31 21.99
CA ASP A 264 -25.38 15.91 20.68
C ASP A 264 -24.42 15.35 19.60
N SER A 265 -23.16 15.16 19.95
CA SER A 265 -22.11 14.70 19.06
C SER A 265 -22.02 13.18 19.05
N HIS A 266 -21.34 12.61 18.06
CA HIS A 266 -21.17 11.16 17.93
C HIS A 266 -19.71 10.82 18.16
N PRO A 267 -19.41 9.67 18.78
CA PRO A 267 -18.03 9.22 19.00
C PRO A 267 -17.20 9.35 17.73
N TYR A 268 -15.97 9.83 17.83
CA TYR A 268 -15.15 10.16 16.67
C TYR A 268 -13.66 9.94 16.88
N ILE A 269 -12.97 9.70 15.77
CA ILE A 269 -11.51 9.74 15.68
C ILE A 269 -11.10 11.15 15.28
N GLU A 270 -10.08 11.70 15.93
CA GLU A 270 -9.40 12.93 15.55
C GLU A 270 -7.94 12.67 15.17
N PHE A 271 -7.56 13.14 13.99
CA PHE A 271 -6.20 13.07 13.45
C PHE A 271 -5.57 14.45 13.53
N GLY A 272 -4.46 14.56 14.26
CA GLY A 272 -3.66 15.79 14.35
C GLY A 272 -2.95 16.14 13.04
N ASP A 273 -2.35 17.34 13.02
CA ASP A 273 -1.59 17.83 11.87
C ASP A 273 -0.50 16.85 11.44
N GLY A 274 -0.47 16.50 10.16
CA GLY A 274 0.47 15.54 9.59
C GLY A 274 0.13 14.06 9.80
N GLU A 275 -0.74 13.70 10.75
CA GLU A 275 -1.16 12.31 10.98
C GLU A 275 -1.99 11.74 9.81
N ARG A 276 -2.67 12.62 9.05
CA ARG A 276 -3.51 12.23 7.92
C ARG A 276 -3.10 12.87 6.60
N LYS A 277 -2.75 12.02 5.62
CA LYS A 277 -2.27 12.47 4.30
C LYS A 277 -3.32 13.22 3.46
N ASN A 278 -4.58 12.75 3.43
CA ASN A 278 -5.71 13.47 2.82
C ASN A 278 -7.03 13.06 3.50
N GLY A 279 -7.94 14.00 3.71
CA GLY A 279 -9.29 13.80 4.25
C GLY A 279 -9.61 14.82 5.35
N PRO A 280 -10.84 14.84 5.90
CA PRO A 280 -11.14 15.62 7.10
C PRO A 280 -10.31 15.14 8.28
N GLY A 281 -10.00 16.06 9.21
CA GLY A 281 -9.29 15.76 10.45
C GLY A 281 -10.06 14.82 11.38
N THR A 282 -11.39 14.72 11.24
CA THR A 282 -12.21 13.82 12.06
C THR A 282 -12.94 12.73 11.25
N VAL A 283 -13.23 11.60 11.90
CA VAL A 283 -14.02 10.47 11.37
C VAL A 283 -15.02 10.02 12.42
N ALA A 284 -16.32 10.07 12.11
CA ALA A 284 -17.36 9.61 13.03
C ALA A 284 -17.42 8.07 13.10
N LEU A 285 -17.46 7.54 14.32
CA LEU A 285 -17.61 6.13 14.66
C LEU A 285 -19.10 5.75 14.64
N LEU A 286 -19.66 5.50 13.46
CA LEU A 286 -21.10 5.26 13.29
C LEU A 286 -21.54 3.81 13.52
N ALA A 287 -20.59 2.88 13.68
CA ALA A 287 -20.81 1.47 13.99
C ALA A 287 -19.55 0.84 14.61
N GLY A 288 -19.72 -0.29 15.32
CA GLY A 288 -18.61 -1.03 15.93
C GLY A 288 -17.97 -0.35 17.15
N LEU A 289 -18.72 0.50 17.86
CA LEU A 289 -18.27 1.16 19.10
C LEU A 289 -17.89 0.12 20.17
N GLU A 290 -18.80 -0.84 20.41
CA GLU A 290 -18.58 -1.95 21.35
C GLU A 290 -17.33 -2.78 21.03
N THR A 291 -17.00 -2.95 19.74
CA THR A 291 -15.78 -3.65 19.31
C THR A 291 -14.52 -2.88 19.70
N VAL A 292 -14.53 -1.55 19.63
CA VAL A 292 -13.36 -0.73 20.01
C VAL A 292 -13.24 -0.56 21.52
N GLU A 293 -14.37 -0.46 22.23
CA GLU A 293 -14.42 -0.49 23.70
C GLU A 293 -13.84 -1.81 24.23
N ARG A 294 -14.38 -2.96 23.78
CA ARG A 294 -13.83 -4.28 24.12
C ARG A 294 -12.36 -4.44 23.70
N ARG A 295 -11.93 -3.81 22.61
CA ARG A 295 -10.51 -3.82 22.22
C ARG A 295 -9.64 -3.04 23.20
N ILE A 296 -10.10 -1.90 23.69
CA ILE A 296 -9.42 -1.09 24.71
C ILE A 296 -9.35 -1.87 26.04
N GLU A 297 -10.45 -2.48 26.47
CA GLU A 297 -10.49 -3.35 27.66
C GLU A 297 -9.48 -4.51 27.57
N THR A 298 -9.31 -5.14 26.40
CA THR A 298 -8.29 -6.20 26.21
C THR A 298 -6.84 -5.72 26.24
N LEU A 299 -6.62 -4.40 26.25
CA LEU A 299 -5.31 -3.76 26.27
C LEU A 299 -5.03 -3.05 27.60
N ASP A 300 -6.07 -2.68 28.36
CA ASP A 300 -5.94 -1.85 29.54
C ASP A 300 -5.06 -2.51 30.61
N GLY A 301 -3.92 -1.89 30.88
CA GLY A 301 -2.84 -2.43 31.69
C GLY A 301 -1.60 -1.54 31.67
N PRO A 302 -0.70 -1.66 32.67
CA PRO A 302 0.38 -0.70 32.91
C PRO A 302 1.43 -0.62 31.79
N GLU A 303 1.57 -1.69 30.99
CA GLU A 303 2.51 -1.76 29.86
C GLU A 303 1.89 -1.30 28.52
N TRP A 304 0.64 -0.82 28.52
CA TRP A 304 -0.03 -0.45 27.29
C TRP A 304 0.46 0.89 26.73
N SER A 305 1.09 0.84 25.57
CA SER A 305 1.59 2.01 24.82
C SER A 305 0.49 2.89 24.19
N GLY A 306 -0.78 2.69 24.53
CA GLY A 306 -1.93 3.45 24.00
C GLY A 306 -2.33 3.13 22.56
N TYR A 307 -1.54 2.36 21.80
CA TYR A 307 -1.91 1.91 20.45
C TYR A 307 -2.94 0.79 20.49
N LEU A 308 -3.97 0.85 19.63
CA LEU A 308 -5.01 -0.20 19.55
C LEU A 308 -4.49 -1.49 18.88
N LEU A 309 -3.39 -1.37 18.13
CA LEU A 309 -2.67 -2.46 17.49
C LEU A 309 -1.19 -2.43 17.90
N PRO A 310 -0.86 -2.66 19.19
CA PRO A 310 0.52 -2.57 19.66
C PRO A 310 1.36 -3.75 19.13
N SER A 311 2.66 -3.52 18.99
CA SER A 311 3.61 -4.54 18.51
C SER A 311 4.96 -4.38 19.22
N PRO A 312 5.28 -5.21 20.23
CA PRO A 312 6.53 -5.10 20.99
C PRO A 312 7.80 -5.26 20.14
N SER A 313 7.70 -5.98 19.00
CA SER A 313 8.79 -6.19 18.06
C SER A 313 8.96 -5.07 17.01
N ALA A 314 8.02 -4.13 16.92
CA ALA A 314 8.11 -3.04 15.94
C ALA A 314 8.73 -1.79 16.59
N ALA A 315 9.72 -1.18 15.93
CA ALA A 315 10.35 0.06 16.41
C ALA A 315 9.35 1.23 16.57
N THR A 316 8.21 1.19 15.89
CA THR A 316 7.11 2.17 16.02
C THR A 316 6.18 1.88 17.21
N GLY A 317 6.34 0.77 17.92
CA GLY A 317 5.48 0.32 19.03
C GLY A 317 4.11 -0.24 18.61
N HIS A 318 3.80 -0.26 17.31
CA HIS A 318 2.53 -0.70 16.75
C HIS A 318 2.72 -1.54 15.48
N LEU A 319 1.69 -2.31 15.08
CA LEU A 319 1.73 -3.14 13.87
C LEU A 319 2.04 -2.30 12.63
N THR A 320 2.59 -2.92 11.58
CA THR A 320 2.76 -2.23 10.30
C THR A 320 1.47 -2.24 9.48
N ALA A 321 1.36 -1.32 8.52
CA ALA A 321 0.28 -1.32 7.54
C ALA A 321 0.23 -2.62 6.70
N GLU A 322 1.35 -3.35 6.58
CA GLU A 322 1.40 -4.63 5.87
C GLU A 322 0.87 -5.77 6.74
N THR A 323 1.17 -5.79 8.04
CA THR A 323 0.58 -6.77 8.96
C THR A 323 -0.95 -6.65 9.00
N VAL A 324 -1.50 -5.42 8.93
CA VAL A 324 -2.95 -5.19 8.79
C VAL A 324 -3.50 -5.76 7.48
N ARG A 325 -2.79 -5.63 6.35
CA ARG A 325 -3.21 -6.23 5.07
C ARG A 325 -3.18 -7.76 5.14
N ARG A 326 -2.11 -8.35 5.67
CA ARG A 326 -1.96 -9.80 5.84
C ARG A 326 -3.09 -10.38 6.67
N ARG A 327 -3.34 -9.82 7.86
CA ARG A 327 -4.40 -10.31 8.75
C ARG A 327 -5.80 -10.16 8.16
N PHE A 328 -6.08 -9.05 7.46
CA PHE A 328 -7.33 -8.90 6.70
C PHE A 328 -7.48 -9.98 5.61
N LYS A 329 -6.41 -10.30 4.87
CA LYS A 329 -6.40 -11.38 3.88
C LYS A 329 -6.69 -12.73 4.52
N SER A 330 -6.04 -13.05 5.64
CA SER A 330 -6.24 -14.31 6.36
C SER A 330 -7.66 -14.47 6.93
N VAL A 331 -8.27 -13.40 7.44
CA VAL A 331 -9.69 -13.41 7.85
C VAL A 331 -10.60 -13.66 6.64
N ALA A 332 -10.29 -13.08 5.48
CA ALA A 332 -11.07 -13.31 4.26
C ALA A 332 -10.92 -14.72 3.68
N GLU A 333 -9.73 -15.30 3.76
CA GLU A 333 -9.48 -16.71 3.41
C GLU A 333 -10.22 -17.65 4.36
N ALA A 334 -10.22 -17.38 5.67
CA ALA A 334 -10.98 -18.14 6.65
C ALA A 334 -12.51 -18.01 6.49
N ALA A 335 -12.99 -16.89 5.95
CA ALA A 335 -14.40 -16.62 5.67
C ALA A 335 -14.88 -17.15 4.31
N ASP A 336 -13.98 -17.66 3.46
CA ASP A 336 -14.23 -17.96 2.03
C ASP A 336 -14.83 -16.77 1.24
N VAL A 337 -14.48 -15.54 1.64
CA VAL A 337 -14.97 -14.32 1.01
C VAL A 337 -14.08 -13.95 -0.18
N THR A 338 -14.69 -13.81 -1.35
CA THR A 338 -14.03 -13.24 -2.54
C THR A 338 -14.80 -12.05 -3.09
N VAL A 339 -14.10 -11.14 -3.77
CA VAL A 339 -14.69 -10.06 -4.56
C VAL A 339 -14.18 -10.23 -5.99
N ASP A 340 -15.08 -10.61 -6.89
CA ASP A 340 -14.80 -10.97 -8.28
C ASP A 340 -13.65 -11.99 -8.42
N GLY A 341 -13.73 -13.07 -7.67
CA GLY A 341 -12.77 -14.19 -7.72
C GLY A 341 -11.40 -13.92 -7.08
N ALA A 342 -11.21 -12.77 -6.41
CA ALA A 342 -9.99 -12.44 -5.68
C ALA A 342 -10.26 -12.23 -4.18
N THR A 343 -9.33 -12.62 -3.32
CA THR A 343 -9.40 -12.35 -1.88
C THR A 343 -9.46 -10.83 -1.64
N PRO A 344 -10.42 -10.32 -0.84
CA PRO A 344 -10.53 -8.91 -0.54
C PRO A 344 -9.36 -8.40 0.29
N THR A 345 -9.24 -7.08 0.34
CA THR A 345 -8.18 -6.38 1.09
C THR A 345 -8.82 -5.22 1.86
N PRO A 346 -8.12 -4.57 2.80
CA PRO A 346 -8.63 -3.36 3.45
C PRO A 346 -9.11 -2.28 2.47
N LYS A 347 -8.62 -2.26 1.22
CA LYS A 347 -9.07 -1.36 0.16
C LYS A 347 -10.50 -1.65 -0.31
N THR A 348 -10.94 -2.92 -0.37
CA THR A 348 -12.31 -3.27 -0.77
C THR A 348 -13.31 -3.00 0.36
N GLY A 349 -12.90 -3.17 1.63
CA GLY A 349 -13.67 -2.73 2.81
C GLY A 349 -13.80 -1.21 2.90
N ARG A 350 -12.70 -0.49 2.70
CA ARG A 350 -12.73 0.98 2.61
C ARG A 350 -13.60 1.48 1.45
N ARG A 351 -13.68 0.74 0.34
CA ARG A 351 -14.61 1.04 -0.76
C ARG A 351 -16.06 0.78 -0.40
N PHE A 352 -16.39 -0.31 0.30
CA PHE A 352 -17.73 -0.53 0.85
C PHE A 352 -18.19 0.70 1.66
N TRP A 353 -17.34 1.23 2.54
CA TRP A 353 -17.63 2.44 3.30
C TRP A 353 -17.97 3.65 2.41
N TYR A 354 -17.15 3.94 1.38
CA TYR A 354 -17.42 5.05 0.47
C TYR A 354 -18.68 4.84 -0.39
N THR A 355 -18.98 3.60 -0.80
CA THR A 355 -20.20 3.26 -1.54
C THR A 355 -21.45 3.41 -0.68
N ALA A 356 -21.39 2.97 0.58
CA ALA A 356 -22.44 3.19 1.57
C ALA A 356 -22.63 4.69 1.87
N TYR A 357 -21.56 5.44 2.10
CA TYR A 357 -21.62 6.89 2.33
C TYR A 357 -22.16 7.66 1.11
N GLY A 358 -21.75 7.33 -0.11
CA GLY A 358 -22.31 7.92 -1.33
C GLY A 358 -23.78 7.56 -1.56
N THR A 359 -24.24 6.41 -1.05
CA THR A 359 -25.65 6.03 -1.08
C THR A 359 -26.45 6.77 -0.01
N ALA A 360 -25.90 6.95 1.19
CA ALA A 360 -26.45 7.84 2.21
C ALA A 360 -26.59 9.28 1.69
N VAL A 361 -25.56 9.85 1.06
CA VAL A 361 -25.63 11.19 0.43
C VAL A 361 -26.78 11.29 -0.57
N ARG A 362 -26.95 10.30 -1.46
CA ARG A 362 -28.05 10.27 -2.44
C ARG A 362 -29.42 10.21 -1.76
N ARG A 363 -29.62 9.31 -0.79
CA ARG A 363 -30.88 9.21 -0.04
C ARG A 363 -31.25 10.50 0.71
N VAL A 364 -30.27 11.19 1.30
CA VAL A 364 -30.52 12.51 1.89
C VAL A 364 -30.96 13.48 0.79
N ALA A 365 -30.25 13.54 -0.34
CA ALA A 365 -30.61 14.44 -1.43
C ALA A 365 -32.02 14.17 -1.99
N GLU A 366 -32.34 12.91 -2.29
CA GLU A 366 -33.65 12.41 -2.75
C GLU A 366 -34.79 12.85 -1.81
N ARG A 367 -34.60 12.78 -0.48
CA ARG A 367 -35.62 13.24 0.49
C ARG A 367 -35.89 14.75 0.47
N PHE A 368 -34.98 15.55 -0.07
CA PHE A 368 -35.17 16.99 -0.24
C PHE A 368 -35.53 17.38 -1.69
N GLU A 369 -35.54 16.44 -2.65
CA GLU A 369 -35.99 16.71 -4.02
C GLU A 369 -37.48 17.09 -4.07
N ASP A 370 -38.33 16.47 -3.24
CA ASP A 370 -39.76 16.84 -3.13
C ASP A 370 -39.93 18.31 -2.66
N VAL A 371 -39.14 18.73 -1.67
CA VAL A 371 -39.12 20.12 -1.16
C VAL A 371 -38.59 21.10 -2.22
N ALA A 372 -37.65 20.65 -3.06
CA ALA A 372 -37.07 21.44 -4.14
C ALA A 372 -38.02 21.60 -5.34
N ALA A 373 -38.84 20.59 -5.63
CA ALA A 373 -39.85 20.63 -6.68
C ALA A 373 -40.92 21.70 -6.40
N GLU A 374 -41.29 21.90 -5.12
CA GLU A 374 -42.21 22.97 -4.70
C GLU A 374 -41.63 24.39 -4.83
N GLN A 375 -40.30 24.53 -4.97
CA GLN A 375 -39.58 25.81 -5.01
C GLN A 375 -38.77 26.04 -6.30
N GLY A 376 -38.87 25.13 -7.28
CA GLY A 376 -38.34 25.32 -8.64
C GLY A 376 -36.82 25.19 -8.79
N SER A 377 -36.13 24.45 -7.90
CA SER A 377 -34.67 24.26 -7.98
C SER A 377 -34.28 22.97 -8.72
N ALA A 378 -33.25 23.04 -9.57
CA ALA A 378 -33.01 22.04 -10.63
C ALA A 378 -31.86 21.03 -10.38
N SER A 379 -31.24 20.98 -9.19
CA SER A 379 -30.31 19.88 -8.87
C SER A 379 -30.20 19.56 -7.38
N ALA A 380 -30.18 18.27 -7.05
CA ALA A 380 -30.20 17.74 -5.69
C ALA A 380 -29.02 18.20 -4.80
N GLN A 381 -27.85 18.48 -5.40
CA GLN A 381 -26.70 19.02 -4.68
C GLN A 381 -26.92 20.50 -4.30
N VAL A 382 -27.49 21.30 -5.20
CA VAL A 382 -27.85 22.71 -4.94
C VAL A 382 -28.97 22.80 -3.91
N VAL A 383 -29.80 21.77 -3.77
CA VAL A 383 -30.83 21.70 -2.71
C VAL A 383 -30.18 21.46 -1.34
N LEU A 384 -29.29 20.47 -1.22
CA LEU A 384 -28.53 20.21 0.00
C LEU A 384 -27.78 21.45 0.51
N ASP A 385 -27.17 22.21 -0.39
CA ASP A 385 -26.34 23.38 -0.05
C ASP A 385 -27.17 24.65 0.25
N ASN A 386 -28.46 24.70 -0.14
CA ASN A 386 -29.35 25.86 0.10
C ASN A 386 -30.35 25.66 1.25
N TYR A 387 -30.78 24.42 1.54
CA TYR A 387 -31.85 24.14 2.53
C TYR A 387 -31.34 23.72 3.90
N LEU A 388 -30.09 23.29 4.03
CA LEU A 388 -29.52 22.80 5.27
C LEU A 388 -28.22 23.55 5.60
N SER A 389 -28.00 23.86 6.87
CA SER A 389 -26.65 24.15 7.34
C SER A 389 -25.73 22.95 7.13
N GLU A 390 -24.43 23.18 7.00
CA GLU A 390 -23.48 22.08 6.84
C GLU A 390 -23.53 21.08 8.01
N SER A 391 -23.89 21.55 9.21
CA SER A 391 -24.19 20.76 10.41
C SER A 391 -25.40 19.84 10.23
N GLU A 392 -26.54 20.35 9.78
CA GLU A 392 -27.76 19.56 9.56
C GLU A 392 -27.56 18.54 8.43
N ALA A 393 -26.97 18.96 7.31
CA ALA A 393 -26.63 18.08 6.20
C ALA A 393 -25.66 16.97 6.63
N ARG A 394 -24.70 17.28 7.52
CA ARG A 394 -23.79 16.28 8.12
C ARG A 394 -24.51 15.35 9.09
N SER A 395 -25.49 15.85 9.87
CA SER A 395 -26.32 15.04 10.77
C SER A 395 -27.17 14.03 9.99
N HIS A 396 -27.93 14.48 8.98
CA HIS A 396 -28.73 13.59 8.13
C HIS A 396 -27.87 12.51 7.44
N ARG A 397 -26.70 12.87 6.89
CA ARG A 397 -25.76 11.89 6.30
C ARG A 397 -25.26 10.86 7.33
N ARG A 398 -25.03 11.27 8.58
CA ARG A 398 -24.62 10.35 9.67
C ARG A 398 -25.76 9.43 10.10
N ALA A 399 -27.01 9.91 10.12
CA ALA A 399 -28.18 9.09 10.41
C ALA A 399 -28.39 7.99 9.36
N GLU A 400 -28.40 8.35 8.06
CA GLU A 400 -28.49 7.39 6.95
C GLU A 400 -27.36 6.37 6.96
N MET A 401 -26.15 6.82 7.28
CA MET A 401 -24.98 5.95 7.34
C MET A 401 -25.03 5.00 8.55
N ARG A 402 -25.56 5.45 9.70
CA ARG A 402 -25.80 4.58 10.87
C ARG A 402 -26.79 3.47 10.54
N GLU A 403 -27.92 3.79 9.90
CA GLU A 403 -28.89 2.77 9.45
C GLU A 403 -28.24 1.80 8.45
N THR A 404 -27.49 2.33 7.47
CA THR A 404 -26.78 1.54 6.46
C THR A 404 -25.74 0.59 7.07
N LEU A 405 -25.08 0.99 8.18
CA LEU A 405 -24.08 0.19 8.89
C LEU A 405 -24.67 -0.69 10.02
N ALA A 406 -25.95 -0.54 10.38
CA ALA A 406 -26.57 -1.24 11.50
C ALA A 406 -26.55 -2.77 11.30
N GLY A 407 -26.14 -3.52 12.33
CA GLY A 407 -26.07 -4.99 12.26
C GLY A 407 -24.90 -5.57 11.46
N LEU A 408 -23.92 -4.76 11.03
CA LEU A 408 -22.71 -5.26 10.36
C LEU A 408 -21.71 -5.93 11.30
N PHE A 409 -21.63 -5.45 12.54
CA PHE A 409 -20.58 -5.78 13.51
C PHE A 409 -21.20 -6.28 14.82
N VAL A 410 -22.07 -7.28 14.69
CA VAL A 410 -22.73 -7.99 15.80
C VAL A 410 -22.18 -9.42 15.81
N GLU A 411 -22.06 -10.01 17.01
CA GLU A 411 -21.61 -11.40 17.21
C GLU A 411 -22.69 -12.44 16.90
#